data_AF-A0A8B8MJF2-F1
#
_entry.id   AF-A0A8B8MJF2-F1
#
_cell.length_a   1.000
_cell.length_b   1.000
_cell.length_c   1.000
_cell.angle_alpha   90.00
_cell.angle_beta   90.00
_cell.angle_gamma   90.00
#
_symmetry.space_group_name_H-M   'P 1'
#
loop_
_entity.id
_entity.type
_entity.pdbx_description
1 polymer ?
#
loop_
_entity_poly.entity_id
_entity_poly.type
_entity_poly.pdbx_seq_one_letter_code
_entity_poly.pdbx_strand_id
1 'polypeptide(L)'
;MVGSKLAYYGSLTGCDCVDGCGDGCFCAIKNGGDFPYSLQGLLLKGKPLISECGPSCPCPLHCRNRLTQRGLKNRFEVFRSQLNSWGVRSLDLIQAGSFICEYTGVVLNQMQEQILIMNSDQVIYPNRFSESWAGWGDLSPIYPDYVRPSYPPVPLLDVSIMKNLLALSA
;
A
#
# COMPACT_ATOMS: atom_id res chain seq x y z
N MET A 1 6.93 -4.22 0.34
CA MET A 1 5.87 -3.34 -0.20
C MET A 1 5.91 -2.01 0.54
N VAL A 2 6.06 -0.91 -0.19
CA VAL A 2 5.69 0.43 0.29
C VAL A 2 4.26 0.69 -0.19
N GLY A 3 3.38 1.14 0.70
CA GLY A 3 1.99 1.48 0.35
C GLY A 3 1.69 2.93 0.71
N SER A 4 0.72 3.55 0.04
CA SER A 4 0.14 4.82 0.47
C SER A 4 -1.26 4.55 1.02
N LYS A 5 -1.59 5.09 2.20
CA LYS A 5 -2.94 4.98 2.74
C LYS A 5 -3.78 6.11 2.19
N LEU A 6 -4.91 5.77 1.58
CA LEU A 6 -5.85 6.74 1.08
C LEU A 6 -7.14 6.59 1.88
N ALA A 7 -7.56 7.67 2.50
CA ALA A 7 -8.85 7.74 3.19
C ALA A 7 -9.94 7.86 2.12
N TYR A 8 -10.43 6.73 1.62
CA TYR A 8 -11.60 6.70 0.75
C TYR A 8 -12.87 6.69 1.61
N TYR A 9 -13.71 7.72 1.50
CA TYR A 9 -15.03 7.81 2.13
C TYR A 9 -16.08 6.94 1.39
N GLY A 10 -15.72 5.71 1.06
CA GLY A 10 -16.64 4.72 0.51
C GLY A 10 -17.45 4.02 1.60
N SER A 11 -18.53 3.34 1.20
CA SER A 11 -19.48 2.66 2.09
C SER A 11 -18.81 2.01 3.31
N LEU A 12 -19.21 2.48 4.49
CA LEU A 12 -18.69 2.11 5.81
C LEU A 12 -18.99 0.64 6.20
N THR A 13 -19.47 -0.19 5.28
CA THR A 13 -19.77 -1.60 5.57
C THR A 13 -18.47 -2.40 5.77
N GLY A 14 -18.35 -3.04 6.94
CA GLY A 14 -17.27 -3.99 7.26
C GLY A 14 -17.68 -5.44 7.02
N CYS A 15 -16.79 -6.39 7.27
CA CYS A 15 -17.17 -7.80 7.43
C CYS A 15 -17.77 -8.05 8.82
N ASP A 16 -18.38 -9.22 9.04
CA ASP A 16 -18.92 -9.63 10.35
C ASP A 16 -18.03 -10.66 11.08
N CYS A 17 -16.77 -10.82 10.65
CA CYS A 17 -15.87 -11.81 11.22
C CYS A 17 -15.43 -11.44 12.65
N VAL A 18 -15.69 -12.30 13.64
CA VAL A 18 -15.30 -12.07 15.05
C VAL A 18 -13.91 -12.61 15.40
N ASP A 19 -13.50 -13.74 14.82
CA ASP A 19 -12.22 -14.40 15.12
C ASP A 19 -11.12 -14.13 14.07
N GLY A 20 -11.27 -13.03 13.34
CA GLY A 20 -10.41 -12.68 12.21
C GLY A 20 -11.01 -13.08 10.87
N CYS A 21 -10.58 -12.41 9.81
CA CYS A 21 -11.13 -12.65 8.49
C CYS A 21 -10.57 -13.94 7.87
N GLY A 22 -11.49 -14.83 7.50
CA GLY A 22 -11.25 -16.00 6.66
C GLY A 22 -11.86 -15.83 5.26
N ASP A 23 -11.67 -16.86 4.43
CA ASP A 23 -12.06 -16.86 3.04
C ASP A 23 -13.59 -16.65 2.88
N GLY A 24 -13.99 -15.96 1.80
CA GLY A 24 -15.41 -15.70 1.49
C GLY A 24 -16.08 -14.57 2.28
N CYS A 25 -15.40 -13.91 3.22
CA CYS A 25 -16.01 -12.77 3.93
C CYS A 25 -16.11 -11.52 3.05
N PHE A 26 -16.91 -10.53 3.47
CA PHE A 26 -17.09 -9.28 2.72
C PHE A 26 -15.78 -8.55 2.39
N CYS A 27 -14.81 -8.57 3.30
CA CYS A 27 -13.48 -7.99 3.04
C CYS A 27 -12.68 -8.79 2.00
N ALA A 28 -12.85 -10.11 1.90
CA ALA A 28 -12.24 -10.90 0.84
C ALA A 28 -12.84 -10.52 -0.52
N ILE A 29 -14.17 -10.37 -0.58
CA ILE A 29 -14.89 -9.93 -1.80
C ILE A 29 -14.39 -8.55 -2.26
N LYS A 30 -14.22 -7.58 -1.34
CA LYS A 30 -13.62 -6.26 -1.67
C LYS A 30 -12.22 -6.34 -2.28
N ASN A 31 -11.50 -7.42 -2.03
CA ASN A 31 -10.18 -7.67 -2.59
C ASN A 31 -10.22 -8.62 -3.80
N GLY A 32 -11.39 -8.90 -4.38
CA GLY A 32 -11.53 -9.80 -5.53
C GLY A 32 -11.57 -11.28 -5.16
N GLY A 33 -12.13 -11.61 -3.99
CA GLY A 33 -12.32 -12.99 -3.52
C GLY A 33 -11.22 -13.51 -2.61
N ASP A 34 -10.00 -12.98 -2.74
CA ASP A 34 -8.82 -13.44 -1.99
C ASP A 34 -8.15 -12.31 -1.19
N PHE A 35 -7.64 -12.66 0.00
CA PHE A 35 -6.82 -11.73 0.78
C PHE A 35 -5.46 -11.47 0.14
N PRO A 36 -4.97 -10.22 0.19
CA PRO A 36 -3.65 -9.87 -0.34
C PRO A 36 -2.51 -10.41 0.51
N TYR A 37 -2.74 -10.65 1.81
CA TYR A 37 -1.70 -11.02 2.77
C TYR A 37 -1.81 -12.46 3.26
N SER A 38 -0.68 -13.14 3.44
CA SER A 38 -0.59 -14.42 4.16
C SER A 38 -0.92 -14.24 5.65
N LEU A 39 -1.05 -15.35 6.38
CA LEU A 39 -1.23 -15.34 7.84
C LEU A 39 -0.01 -14.72 8.56
N GLN A 40 1.17 -14.82 7.95
CA GLN A 40 2.42 -14.21 8.45
C GLN A 40 2.52 -12.71 8.11
N GLY A 41 1.57 -12.15 7.37
CA GLY A 41 1.58 -10.75 6.97
C GLY A 41 2.50 -10.46 5.79
N LEU A 42 2.65 -11.41 4.86
CA LEU A 42 3.39 -11.22 3.62
C LEU A 42 2.43 -11.01 2.46
N LEU A 43 2.71 -10.05 1.57
CA LEU A 43 1.97 -9.86 0.34
C LEU A 43 2.14 -11.09 -0.57
N LEU A 44 1.04 -11.72 -0.92
CA LEU A 44 1.02 -12.91 -1.79
C LEU A 44 1.00 -12.53 -3.27
N LYS A 45 0.20 -11.53 -3.65
CA LYS A 45 0.02 -11.07 -5.03
C LYS A 45 -0.09 -9.55 -5.06
N GLY A 46 0.49 -8.93 -6.08
CA GLY A 46 0.33 -7.50 -6.29
C GLY A 46 -1.11 -7.16 -6.66
N LYS A 47 -1.66 -6.10 -6.05
CA LYS A 47 -2.99 -5.57 -6.36
C LYS A 47 -2.90 -4.05 -6.48
N PRO A 48 -3.65 -3.43 -7.40
CA PRO A 48 -3.62 -1.99 -7.59
C PRO A 48 -4.32 -1.24 -6.44
N LEU A 49 -5.26 -1.91 -5.73
CA LEU A 49 -5.90 -1.42 -4.52
C LEU A 49 -6.08 -2.57 -3.53
N ILE A 50 -5.77 -2.32 -2.27
CA ILE A 50 -6.00 -3.25 -1.15
C ILE A 50 -6.99 -2.64 -0.18
N SER A 51 -8.08 -3.35 0.09
CA SER A 51 -9.09 -2.96 1.07
C SER A 51 -8.85 -3.66 2.40
N GLU A 52 -8.20 -2.98 3.34
CA GLU A 52 -8.02 -3.46 4.71
C GLU A 52 -9.31 -3.36 5.55
N CYS A 53 -9.40 -4.18 6.59
CA CYS A 53 -10.43 -4.06 7.60
C CYS A 53 -10.27 -2.75 8.37
N GLY A 54 -11.35 -1.97 8.44
CA GLY A 54 -11.43 -0.70 9.16
C GLY A 54 -12.14 -0.81 10.51
N PRO A 55 -12.50 0.33 11.12
CA PRO A 55 -13.27 0.37 12.37
C PRO A 55 -14.63 -0.31 12.29
N SER A 56 -15.25 -0.36 11.10
CA SER A 56 -16.55 -1.02 10.88
C SER A 56 -16.50 -2.55 10.87
N CYS A 57 -15.31 -3.16 10.95
CA CYS A 57 -15.16 -4.61 11.04
C CYS A 57 -14.94 -5.00 12.52
N PRO A 58 -15.70 -5.96 13.08
CA PRO A 58 -15.53 -6.42 14.46
C PRO A 58 -14.30 -7.31 14.62
N CYS A 59 -13.63 -7.68 13.51
CA CYS A 59 -12.46 -8.54 13.53
C CYS A 59 -11.31 -7.89 14.33
N PRO A 60 -10.54 -8.71 15.06
CA PRO A 60 -9.55 -8.22 16.02
C PRO A 60 -8.41 -7.48 15.33
N LEU A 61 -7.64 -6.71 16.11
CA LEU A 61 -6.50 -5.93 15.62
C LEU A 61 -5.41 -6.80 14.97
N HIS A 62 -5.31 -8.07 15.37
CA HIS A 62 -4.38 -9.04 14.80
C HIS A 62 -4.93 -9.74 13.53
N CYS A 63 -6.11 -9.36 13.03
CA CYS A 63 -6.67 -9.86 11.78
C CYS A 63 -5.66 -9.72 10.63
N ARG A 64 -5.52 -10.75 9.79
CA ARG A 64 -4.60 -10.77 8.64
C ARG A 64 -4.80 -9.60 7.68
N ASN A 65 -6.02 -9.06 7.60
CA ASN A 65 -6.39 -7.95 6.72
C ASN A 65 -6.27 -6.56 7.40
N ARG A 66 -5.38 -6.42 8.40
CA ARG A 66 -5.04 -5.15 9.07
C ARG A 66 -3.53 -4.91 9.10
N LEU A 67 -2.81 -5.27 8.03
CA LEU A 67 -1.34 -5.34 8.05
C LEU A 67 -0.69 -3.96 8.14
N THR A 68 -1.01 -3.06 7.22
CA THR A 68 -0.36 -1.73 7.12
C THR A 68 -0.72 -0.83 8.30
N GLN A 69 -1.90 -1.02 8.88
CA GLN A 69 -2.38 -0.31 10.07
C GLN A 69 -1.55 -0.59 11.34
N ARG A 70 -0.72 -1.64 11.34
CA ARG A 70 0.18 -1.96 12.47
C ARG A 70 1.40 -1.07 12.53
N GLY A 71 1.62 -0.22 11.52
CA GLY A 71 2.74 0.72 11.46
C GLY A 71 4.07 0.07 11.08
N LEU A 72 5.13 0.88 11.24
CA LEU A 72 6.51 0.53 10.91
C LEU A 72 7.05 -0.54 11.86
N LYS A 73 7.60 -1.63 11.31
CA LYS A 73 8.20 -2.72 12.11
C LYS A 73 9.72 -2.79 12.00
N ASN A 74 10.29 -2.39 10.87
CA ASN A 74 11.71 -2.45 10.60
C ASN A 74 12.41 -1.15 10.99
N ARG A 75 13.69 -1.26 11.35
CA ARG A 75 14.56 -0.12 11.60
C ARG A 75 15.19 0.36 10.29
N PHE A 76 15.26 1.67 10.14
CA PHE A 76 15.81 2.33 8.97
C PHE A 76 16.81 3.40 9.38
N GLU A 77 17.76 3.67 8.50
CA GLU A 77 18.73 4.74 8.61
C GLU A 77 18.64 5.63 7.38
N VAL A 78 18.58 6.94 7.62
CA VAL A 78 18.74 7.96 6.58
C VAL A 78 20.23 8.27 6.46
N PHE A 79 20.79 8.04 5.28
CA PHE A 79 22.23 8.19 5.04
C PHE A 79 22.51 9.06 3.82
N ARG A 80 23.71 9.63 3.78
CA ARG A 80 24.21 10.36 2.60
C ARG A 80 24.81 9.36 1.61
N SER A 81 24.27 9.32 0.40
CA SER A 81 24.77 8.46 -0.68
C SER A 81 26.06 9.03 -1.28
N GLN A 82 26.80 8.18 -2.00
CA GLN A 82 28.00 8.58 -2.75
C GLN A 82 27.72 9.60 -3.86
N LEU A 83 26.47 9.68 -4.32
CA LEU A 83 26.01 10.63 -5.34
C LEU A 83 25.53 11.96 -4.73
N ASN A 84 25.89 12.25 -3.47
CA ASN A 84 25.44 13.44 -2.76
C ASN A 84 23.90 13.58 -2.70
N SER A 85 23.19 12.45 -2.68
CA SER A 85 21.75 12.40 -2.43
C SER A 85 21.47 11.79 -1.05
N TRP A 86 20.30 12.05 -0.49
CA TRP A 86 19.83 11.32 0.69
C TRP A 86 19.26 9.97 0.26
N GLY A 87 19.51 8.94 1.05
CA GLY A 87 19.00 7.59 0.85
C GLY A 87 18.45 7.02 2.14
N VAL A 88 17.61 5.99 2.01
CA VAL A 88 17.11 5.21 3.15
C VAL A 88 17.55 3.77 2.96
N ARG A 89 18.13 3.18 4.00
CA ARG A 89 18.48 1.74 4.04
C ARG A 89 17.88 1.08 5.27
N SER A 90 17.56 -0.21 5.18
CA SER A 90 17.11 -0.97 6.35
C SER A 90 18.30 -1.51 7.14
N LEU A 91 18.15 -1.55 8.45
CA LEU A 91 19.08 -2.19 9.38
C LEU A 91 18.69 -3.62 9.71
N ASP A 92 17.52 -4.06 9.23
CA ASP A 92 16.97 -5.40 9.45
C ASP A 92 16.81 -6.13 8.11
N LEU A 93 16.75 -7.46 8.15
CA LEU A 93 16.40 -8.26 6.97
C LEU A 93 14.92 -8.07 6.63
N ILE A 94 14.64 -7.73 5.37
CA ILE A 94 13.27 -7.57 4.86
C ILE A 94 12.95 -8.77 3.97
N GLN A 95 12.09 -9.66 4.46
CA GLN A 95 11.56 -10.76 3.65
C GLN A 95 10.74 -10.23 2.47
N ALA A 96 10.82 -10.91 1.33
CA ALA A 96 10.01 -10.56 0.17
C ALA A 96 8.51 -10.65 0.49
N GLY A 97 7.74 -9.65 0.06
CA GLY A 97 6.33 -9.50 0.41
C GLY A 97 6.07 -8.78 1.74
N SER A 98 7.07 -8.53 2.59
CA SER A 98 6.88 -7.77 3.82
C SER A 98 6.46 -6.32 3.57
N PHE A 99 5.59 -5.79 4.41
CA PHE A 99 5.32 -4.36 4.48
C PHE A 99 6.56 -3.63 5.04
N ILE A 100 6.96 -2.54 4.38
CA ILE A 100 8.16 -1.77 4.73
C ILE A 100 7.75 -0.54 5.54
N CYS A 101 7.03 0.38 4.88
CA CYS A 101 6.54 1.62 5.46
C CYS A 101 5.43 2.20 4.58
N GLU A 102 4.76 3.22 5.12
CA GLU A 102 3.83 4.03 4.36
C GLU A 102 4.58 5.18 3.66
N TYR A 103 4.28 5.38 2.38
CA TYR A 103 4.62 6.61 1.68
C TYR A 103 3.70 7.73 2.17
N THR A 104 4.16 8.47 3.16
CA THR A 104 3.39 9.49 3.87
C THR A 104 3.71 10.90 3.36
N GLY A 105 2.75 11.80 3.47
CA GLY A 105 2.92 13.22 3.21
C GLY A 105 1.58 13.95 3.29
N VAL A 106 1.56 15.20 2.84
CA VAL A 106 0.34 16.02 2.84
C VAL A 106 -0.38 15.84 1.51
N VAL A 107 -1.63 15.38 1.55
CA VAL A 107 -2.50 15.34 0.38
C VAL A 107 -2.90 16.77 0.02
N LEU A 108 -2.63 17.16 -1.21
CA LEU A 108 -2.90 18.48 -1.74
C LEU A 108 -4.21 18.48 -2.53
N ASN A 109 -5.00 19.54 -2.39
CA ASN A 109 -6.04 19.86 -3.36
C ASN A 109 -5.46 20.62 -4.56
N GLN A 110 -6.25 20.77 -5.63
CA GLN A 110 -5.80 21.43 -6.88
C GLN A 110 -5.25 22.85 -6.66
N MET A 111 -5.84 23.63 -5.75
CA MET A 111 -5.38 24.99 -5.46
C MET A 111 -4.03 24.99 -4.73
N GLN A 112 -3.87 24.13 -3.72
CA GLN A 112 -2.63 23.96 -2.96
C GLN A 112 -1.50 23.47 -3.87
N GLU A 113 -1.79 22.51 -4.74
CA GLU A 113 -0.87 22.01 -5.74
C GLU A 113 -0.39 23.13 -6.68
N GLN A 114 -1.32 23.90 -7.25
CA GLN A 114 -0.97 25.01 -8.15
C GLN A 114 -0.03 26.02 -7.50
N ILE A 115 -0.29 26.38 -6.23
CA ILE A 115 0.56 27.31 -5.47
C ILE A 115 1.98 26.76 -5.33
N LEU A 116 2.13 25.48 -5.00
CA LEU A 116 3.44 24.84 -4.84
C LEU A 116 4.19 24.76 -6.18
N ILE A 117 3.50 24.39 -7.25
CA ILE A 117 4.09 24.36 -8.61
C ILE A 117 4.55 25.76 -9.01
N MET A 118 3.76 26.80 -8.74
CA MET A 118 4.13 28.20 -9.03
C MET A 118 5.38 28.65 -8.25
N ASN A 119 5.55 28.14 -7.03
CA ASN A 119 6.75 28.38 -6.21
C ASN A 119 7.94 27.50 -6.60
N SER A 120 7.82 26.66 -7.64
CA SER A 120 8.82 25.67 -8.04
C SER A 120 9.12 24.61 -6.98
N ASP A 121 8.16 24.33 -6.09
CA ASP A 121 8.24 23.25 -5.11
C ASP A 121 8.01 21.88 -5.79
N GLN A 122 8.61 20.84 -5.21
CA GLN A 122 8.47 19.47 -5.71
C GLN A 122 7.21 18.80 -5.18
N VAL A 123 6.37 18.33 -6.11
CA VAL A 123 5.13 17.62 -5.85
C VAL A 123 5.22 16.20 -6.40
N ILE A 124 4.71 15.22 -5.65
CA ILE A 124 4.76 13.80 -6.03
C ILE A 124 3.38 13.27 -6.36
N TYR A 125 3.30 12.56 -7.48
CA TYR A 125 2.08 11.94 -7.99
C TYR A 125 2.16 10.41 -7.81
N PRO A 126 1.48 9.82 -6.82
CA PRO A 126 1.56 8.38 -6.54
C PRO A 126 1.11 7.50 -7.70
N ASN A 127 0.22 7.99 -8.57
CA ASN A 127 -0.20 7.30 -9.79
C ASN A 127 0.92 7.17 -10.84
N ARG A 128 2.06 7.86 -10.67
CA ARG A 128 3.25 7.72 -11.52
C ARG A 128 4.26 6.71 -10.98
N PHE A 129 4.00 6.06 -9.84
CA PHE A 129 4.85 4.99 -9.35
C PHE A 129 4.81 3.78 -10.28
N SER A 130 5.95 3.09 -10.38
CA SER A 130 6.10 1.92 -11.24
C SER A 130 5.09 0.82 -10.89
N GLU A 131 4.47 0.24 -11.92
CA GLU A 131 3.58 -0.91 -11.80
C GLU A 131 4.30 -2.26 -11.62
N SER A 132 5.54 -2.25 -11.11
CA SER A 132 6.31 -3.46 -10.80
C SER A 132 5.56 -4.48 -9.92
N TRP A 133 4.58 -4.02 -9.13
CA TRP A 133 3.69 -4.87 -8.35
C TRP A 133 2.89 -5.85 -9.22
N ALA A 134 2.61 -5.53 -10.48
CA ALA A 134 1.79 -6.36 -11.36
C ALA A 134 2.42 -7.73 -11.67
N GLY A 135 3.75 -7.86 -11.58
CA GLY A 135 4.44 -9.15 -11.74
C GLY A 135 4.53 -9.97 -10.45
N TRP A 136 4.23 -9.38 -9.29
CA TRP A 136 4.41 -10.05 -8.00
C TRP A 136 3.34 -11.12 -7.78
N GLY A 137 3.79 -12.37 -7.56
CA GLY A 137 2.90 -13.52 -7.38
C GLY A 137 2.25 -13.99 -8.70
N ASP A 138 2.83 -13.62 -9.85
CA ASP A 138 2.47 -14.20 -11.14
C ASP A 138 3.03 -15.62 -11.24
N LEU A 139 2.13 -16.60 -11.36
CA LEU A 139 2.48 -18.00 -11.44
C LEU A 139 2.29 -18.57 -12.85
N SER A 140 1.93 -17.75 -13.84
CA SER A 140 1.80 -18.18 -15.24
C SER A 140 3.04 -18.88 -15.82
N PRO A 141 4.29 -18.57 -15.40
CA PRO A 141 5.46 -19.32 -15.88
C PRO A 141 5.54 -20.76 -15.35
N ILE A 142 4.81 -21.08 -14.27
CA ILE A 142 4.85 -22.38 -13.58
C ILE A 142 3.56 -23.17 -13.85
N TYR A 143 2.41 -22.51 -13.80
CA TYR A 143 1.08 -23.10 -13.98
C TYR A 143 0.39 -22.49 -15.21
N PRO A 144 0.29 -23.22 -16.34
CA PRO A 144 -0.28 -22.70 -17.58
C PRO A 144 -1.76 -22.33 -17.49
N ASP A 145 -2.49 -22.93 -16.56
CA ASP A 145 -3.90 -22.69 -16.25
C ASP A 145 -4.10 -21.54 -15.24
N TYR A 146 -3.02 -20.91 -14.76
CA TYR A 146 -3.12 -19.78 -13.86
C TYR A 146 -3.74 -18.56 -14.55
N VAL A 147 -4.94 -18.21 -14.10
CA VAL A 147 -5.60 -16.97 -14.50
C VAL A 147 -5.30 -15.88 -13.48
N ARG A 148 -4.70 -14.78 -13.95
CA ARG A 148 -4.49 -13.59 -13.12
C ARG A 148 -5.87 -13.02 -12.72
N PRO A 149 -6.11 -12.75 -11.43
CA PRO A 149 -7.36 -12.12 -10.99
C PRO A 149 -7.56 -10.76 -11.67
N SER A 150 -8.77 -10.49 -12.14
CA SER A 150 -9.16 -9.15 -12.58
C SER A 150 -9.43 -8.27 -11.36
N TYR A 151 -8.84 -7.08 -11.35
CA TYR A 151 -9.08 -6.09 -10.30
C TYR A 151 -10.03 -5.02 -10.82
N PRO A 152 -10.97 -4.52 -9.99
CA PRO A 152 -11.80 -3.40 -10.38
C PRO A 152 -10.93 -2.17 -10.69
N PRO A 153 -11.40 -1.26 -11.55
CA PRO A 153 -10.71 0.00 -11.79
C PRO A 153 -10.49 0.71 -10.46
N VAL A 154 -9.24 1.09 -10.18
CA VAL A 154 -8.95 1.93 -9.03
C VAL A 154 -9.61 3.29 -9.29
N PRO A 155 -10.35 3.86 -8.32
CA PRO A 155 -10.82 5.24 -8.47
C PRO A 155 -9.63 6.13 -8.80
N LEU A 156 -9.80 7.10 -9.70
CA LEU A 156 -8.73 8.04 -10.02
C LEU A 156 -8.34 8.78 -8.75
N LEU A 157 -7.15 8.44 -8.25
CA LEU A 157 -6.54 9.09 -7.10
C LEU A 157 -5.70 10.23 -7.65
N ASP A 158 -6.37 11.34 -7.98
CA ASP A 158 -5.71 12.58 -8.35
C ASP A 158 -5.31 13.32 -7.07
N VAL A 159 -4.38 12.71 -6.33
CA VAL A 159 -3.81 13.26 -5.12
C VAL A 159 -2.33 13.47 -5.34
N SER A 160 -1.87 14.66 -5.00
CA SER A 160 -0.46 14.97 -5.02
C SER A 160 0.05 15.17 -3.60
N ILE A 161 1.28 14.73 -3.35
CA ILE A 161 1.86 14.61 -2.01
C ILE A 161 3.09 15.49 -1.90
N MET A 162 3.14 16.33 -0.86
CA MET A 162 4.35 17.06 -0.47
C MET A 162 5.33 16.13 0.25
N LYS A 163 6.62 16.18 -0.13
CA LYS A 163 7.70 15.38 0.46
C LYS A 163 7.78 15.59 1.98
N ASN A 164 7.79 14.51 2.76
CA ASN A 164 8.21 14.52 4.16
C ASN A 164 9.62 13.91 4.33
N LEU A 165 10.15 13.87 5.56
CA LEU A 165 11.49 13.35 5.86
C LEU A 165 11.74 11.88 5.39
N LEU A 166 10.70 11.08 5.14
CA LEU A 166 10.82 9.73 4.59
C LEU A 166 10.81 9.70 3.05
N ALA A 167 10.41 10.80 2.40
CA ALA A 167 10.41 10.99 0.95
C ALA A 167 11.73 11.56 0.39
N LEU A 168 12.80 11.62 1.20
CA LEU A 168 14.10 12.17 0.82
C LEU A 168 14.90 11.32 -0.20
N SER A 169 14.31 10.24 -0.75
CA SER A 169 15.01 9.29 -1.64
C SER A 169 14.36 9.06 -3.01
N ALA A 170 13.43 9.92 -3.43
CA ALA A 170 12.88 9.92 -4.80
C ALA A 170 13.27 11.19 -5.57
#